data_AF-A0A397UT40-F1
#
_entry.id   AF-A0A397UT40-F1
#
_cell.length_a   1.000
_cell.length_b   1.000
_cell.length_c   1.000
_cell.angle_alpha   90.00
_cell.angle_beta   90.00
_cell.angle_gamma   90.00
#
_symmetry.space_group_name_H-M   'P 1'
#
loop_
_entity.id
_entity.type
_entity.pdbx_description
1 polymer ?
#
loop_
_entity_poly.entity_id
_entity_poly.type
_entity_poly.pdbx_seq_one_letter_code
_entity_poly.pdbx_strand_id
1 'polypeptide(L)'
;MKVGFDTDDIKITGVGHYSGGWNKGSKYTVYFCSQFNKNASSFGTFWKSFINENATFLSLFDISFVTPAIGAVLGFDFDGQAFKSALEEIPNFDFEKTCELAANAWETELSKIRVNGEVGRYMPDGRSGMLNGITQDWTLVYEALLKDAKYDPCERGIFEGRMFLPYYKLLGYIPFPTYKTLSYAYVPCSKTIEYSTNDWSIALVAKSMFNRNNEYTMKDQLIIIYF
;
A
#
# COMPACT_ATOMS: atom_id res chain seq x y z
N MET A 1 -9.04 21.36 -4.03
CA MET A 1 -10.18 20.44 -4.20
C MET A 1 -11.29 21.18 -4.91
N LYS A 2 -11.51 20.90 -6.19
CA LYS A 2 -12.61 21.47 -6.97
C LYS A 2 -13.81 20.53 -6.85
N VAL A 3 -15.02 21.08 -6.75
CA VAL A 3 -16.27 20.31 -6.68
C VAL A 3 -17.22 20.84 -7.76
N GLY A 4 -17.91 19.95 -8.46
CA GLY A 4 -18.91 20.28 -9.46
C GLY A 4 -20.17 19.42 -9.28
N PHE A 5 -21.30 20.01 -9.62
CA PHE A 5 -22.63 19.37 -9.60
C PHE A 5 -23.07 19.14 -11.05
N ASP A 6 -23.71 18.00 -11.32
CA ASP A 6 -24.28 17.70 -12.63
C ASP A 6 -25.66 18.36 -12.81
N THR A 7 -26.13 18.50 -14.06
CA THR A 7 -27.34 19.27 -14.41
C THR A 7 -28.64 18.71 -13.85
N ASP A 8 -28.63 17.46 -13.38
CA ASP A 8 -29.79 16.76 -12.83
C ASP A 8 -29.79 16.69 -11.29
N ASP A 9 -28.84 17.36 -10.60
CA ASP A 9 -28.71 17.43 -9.13
C ASP A 9 -28.62 16.07 -8.39
N ILE A 10 -28.32 14.99 -9.13
CA ILE A 10 -28.14 13.64 -8.60
C ILE A 10 -26.67 13.22 -8.49
N LYS A 11 -25.74 14.02 -9.00
CA LYS A 11 -24.33 13.66 -9.11
C LYS A 11 -23.41 14.80 -8.72
N ILE A 12 -22.40 14.46 -7.93
CA ILE A 12 -21.37 15.36 -7.47
C ILE A 12 -20.03 14.76 -7.85
N THR A 13 -19.20 15.56 -8.50
CA THR A 13 -17.83 15.18 -8.83
C THR A 13 -16.87 16.14 -8.17
N GLY A 14 -15.66 15.68 -7.94
CA GLY A 14 -14.61 16.61 -7.63
C GLY A 14 -13.23 16.00 -7.71
N VAL A 15 -12.26 16.88 -7.55
CA VAL A 15 -10.85 16.56 -7.69
C VAL A 15 -10.05 17.26 -6.62
N GLY A 16 -9.36 16.48 -5.80
CA GLY A 16 -8.39 16.93 -4.82
C GLY A 16 -6.97 16.73 -5.34
N HIS A 17 -6.08 17.68 -5.07
CA HIS A 17 -4.66 17.47 -5.27
C HIS A 17 -3.95 17.55 -3.93
N TYR A 18 -3.12 16.55 -3.66
CA TYR A 18 -2.50 16.35 -2.37
C TYR A 18 -0.99 16.20 -2.55
N SER A 19 -0.24 16.68 -1.57
CA SER A 19 1.21 16.58 -1.50
C SER A 19 1.65 16.47 -0.05
N GLY A 20 2.77 15.81 0.21
CA GLY A 20 3.23 15.53 1.58
C GLY A 20 2.76 14.16 2.08
N GLY A 21 2.81 13.95 3.40
CA GLY A 21 2.62 12.64 4.02
C GLY A 21 3.92 11.83 4.15
N TRP A 22 3.82 10.62 4.69
CA TRP A 22 4.96 9.74 4.95
C TRP A 22 5.70 9.32 3.68
N ASN A 23 5.00 9.27 2.54
CA ASN A 23 5.53 8.77 1.28
C ASN A 23 6.45 9.75 0.53
N LYS A 24 6.64 11.01 1.00
CA LYS A 24 7.46 12.08 0.35
C LYS A 24 7.30 12.16 -1.19
N GLY A 25 6.19 11.66 -1.72
CA GLY A 25 5.99 11.45 -3.14
C GLY A 25 5.69 12.75 -3.86
N SER A 26 5.67 12.69 -5.19
CA SER A 26 5.13 13.78 -6.00
C SER A 26 3.68 14.05 -5.64
N LYS A 27 3.23 15.27 -5.94
CA LYS A 27 1.82 15.63 -5.85
C LYS A 27 0.96 14.58 -6.58
N TYR A 28 -0.07 14.09 -5.90
CA TYR A 28 -1.02 13.13 -6.46
C TYR A 28 -2.42 13.74 -6.51
N THR A 29 -3.24 13.19 -7.41
CA THR A 29 -4.59 13.66 -7.68
C THR A 29 -5.57 12.56 -7.31
N VAL A 30 -6.62 12.92 -6.58
CA VAL A 30 -7.72 12.01 -6.26
C VAL A 30 -9.00 12.61 -6.84
N TYR A 31 -9.65 11.84 -7.70
CA TYR A 31 -10.97 12.13 -8.22
C TYR A 31 -12.00 11.41 -7.36
N PHE A 32 -13.13 12.05 -7.12
CA PHE A 32 -14.26 11.41 -6.48
C PHE A 32 -15.53 11.67 -7.27
N CYS A 33 -16.48 10.74 -7.16
CA CYS A 33 -17.81 10.91 -7.68
C CYS A 33 -18.82 10.32 -6.70
N SER A 34 -19.80 11.12 -6.31
CA SER A 34 -20.98 10.67 -5.58
C SER A 34 -22.19 10.70 -6.50
N GLN A 35 -23.02 9.67 -6.47
CA GLN A 35 -24.36 9.70 -7.05
C GLN A 35 -25.39 9.47 -5.95
N PHE A 36 -26.57 10.06 -6.10
CA PHE A 36 -27.70 9.92 -5.20
C PHE A 36 -28.89 9.33 -5.96
N ASN A 37 -29.70 8.50 -5.29
CA ASN A 37 -30.93 7.94 -5.87
C ASN A 37 -32.14 8.89 -5.79
N LYS A 38 -31.93 10.11 -5.28
CA LYS A 38 -32.90 11.20 -5.19
C LYS A 38 -32.21 12.51 -5.57
N ASN A 39 -32.96 13.41 -6.19
CA ASN A 39 -32.48 14.76 -6.49
C ASN A 39 -32.31 15.54 -5.17
N ALA A 40 -31.24 16.30 -5.07
CA ALA A 40 -31.06 17.27 -4.00
C ALA A 40 -32.14 18.37 -4.10
N SER A 41 -32.55 18.93 -2.96
CA SER A 41 -33.41 20.12 -2.94
C SER A 41 -32.63 21.43 -3.00
N SER A 42 -31.36 21.39 -2.61
CA SER A 42 -30.41 22.49 -2.72
C SER A 42 -28.98 21.96 -2.58
N PHE A 43 -28.04 22.71 -3.15
CA PHE A 43 -26.61 22.44 -3.03
C PHE A 43 -25.84 23.74 -2.73
N GLY A 44 -24.72 23.60 -2.06
CA GLY A 44 -23.81 24.72 -1.80
C GLY A 44 -22.38 24.24 -1.57
N THR A 45 -21.41 25.13 -1.80
CA THR A 45 -20.03 24.90 -1.38
C THR A 45 -19.61 25.94 -0.33
N PHE A 46 -18.70 25.54 0.54
CA PHE A 46 -18.31 26.32 1.70
C PHE A 46 -16.80 26.46 1.76
N TRP A 47 -16.34 27.68 1.99
CA TRP A 47 -14.95 27.97 2.29
C TRP A 47 -14.84 28.62 3.67
N LYS A 48 -14.18 27.93 4.60
CA LYS A 48 -14.12 28.33 6.02
C LYS A 48 -15.53 28.51 6.60
N SER A 49 -15.92 29.73 6.97
CA SER A 49 -17.22 30.07 7.58
C SER A 49 -18.21 30.69 6.59
N PHE A 50 -17.87 30.78 5.30
CA PHE A 50 -18.71 31.43 4.29
C PHE A 50 -19.36 30.38 3.37
N ILE A 51 -20.68 30.42 3.28
CA ILE A 51 -21.46 29.73 2.26
C ILE A 51 -21.28 30.50 0.96
N ASN A 52 -20.92 29.81 -0.11
CA ASN A 52 -20.85 30.41 -1.43
C ASN A 52 -21.82 29.66 -2.35
N GLU A 53 -23.04 30.19 -2.44
CA GLU A 53 -24.07 29.70 -3.35
C GLU A 53 -23.51 29.74 -4.78
N ASN A 54 -23.52 28.60 -5.47
CA ASN A 54 -23.01 28.41 -6.85
C ASN A 54 -21.48 28.43 -7.06
N ALA A 55 -20.64 28.47 -6.01
CA ALA A 55 -19.19 28.38 -6.21
C ALA A 55 -18.71 26.93 -6.42
N THR A 56 -17.71 26.74 -7.27
CA THR A 56 -17.12 25.42 -7.59
C THR A 56 -15.73 25.21 -6.97
N PHE A 57 -15.28 26.11 -6.08
CA PHE A 57 -13.89 26.13 -5.58
C PHE A 57 -13.79 26.15 -4.03
N LEU A 58 -13.46 24.97 -3.46
CA LEU A 58 -12.94 24.63 -2.11
C LEU A 58 -13.79 25.03 -0.89
N SER A 59 -14.19 24.18 0.06
CA SER A 59 -13.46 23.12 0.80
C SER A 59 -14.37 22.00 1.36
N LEU A 60 -15.67 22.27 1.49
CA LEU A 60 -16.71 21.31 1.85
C LEU A 60 -17.94 21.61 0.99
N PHE A 61 -18.83 20.64 0.84
CA PHE A 61 -20.12 20.82 0.16
C PHE A 61 -21.25 20.46 1.13
N ASP A 62 -22.38 21.16 1.01
CA ASP A 62 -23.62 20.82 1.70
C ASP A 62 -24.67 20.47 0.64
N ILE A 63 -25.48 19.47 0.97
CA ILE A 63 -26.55 18.97 0.11
C ILE A 63 -27.73 18.69 1.01
N SER A 64 -28.85 19.33 0.71
CA SER A 64 -30.09 19.08 1.42
C SER A 64 -31.01 18.19 0.61
N PHE A 65 -31.75 17.33 1.31
CA PHE A 65 -32.79 16.49 0.75
C PHE A 65 -34.07 16.67 1.56
N VAL A 66 -35.22 16.59 0.89
CA VAL A 66 -36.53 16.65 1.55
C VAL A 66 -36.87 15.33 2.25
N THR A 67 -36.28 14.22 1.79
CA THR A 67 -36.58 12.87 2.26
C THR A 67 -35.61 12.42 3.38
N PRO A 68 -36.08 11.65 4.38
CA PRO A 68 -35.25 11.23 5.51
C PRO A 68 -34.26 10.10 5.20
N ALA A 69 -34.42 9.39 4.08
CA ALA A 69 -33.50 8.34 3.65
C ALA A 69 -33.12 8.53 2.18
N ILE A 70 -31.81 8.49 1.89
CA ILE A 70 -31.22 8.60 0.56
C ILE A 70 -30.22 7.47 0.38
N GLY A 71 -30.17 6.92 -0.84
CA GLY A 71 -29.05 6.08 -1.27
C GLY A 71 -27.97 6.99 -1.84
N ALA A 72 -26.73 6.79 -1.39
CA ALA A 72 -25.56 7.46 -1.94
C ALA A 72 -24.50 6.41 -2.28
N VAL A 73 -23.91 6.55 -3.46
CA VAL A 73 -22.79 5.72 -3.92
C VAL A 73 -21.61 6.65 -4.16
N LEU A 74 -20.47 6.35 -3.54
CA LEU A 74 -19.26 7.17 -3.59
C LEU A 74 -18.09 6.35 -4.12
N GLY A 75 -17.51 6.79 -5.23
CA GLY A 75 -16.29 6.24 -5.80
C GLY A 75 -15.11 7.21 -5.67
N PHE A 76 -13.92 6.63 -5.58
CA PHE A 76 -12.64 7.34 -5.64
C PHE A 76 -11.74 6.68 -6.68
N ASP A 77 -10.92 7.49 -7.35
CA ASP A 77 -9.95 7.00 -8.33
C ASP A 77 -8.79 7.99 -8.50
N PHE A 78 -7.67 7.52 -9.05
CA PHE A 78 -6.49 8.32 -9.35
C PHE A 78 -6.40 8.76 -10.82
N ASP A 79 -7.18 8.16 -11.72
CA ASP A 79 -7.13 8.37 -13.18
C ASP A 79 -8.37 9.09 -13.76
N GLY A 80 -9.31 9.50 -12.91
CA GLY A 80 -10.51 10.25 -13.31
C GLY A 80 -11.74 9.41 -13.62
N GLN A 81 -11.70 8.09 -13.37
CA GLN A 81 -12.77 7.13 -13.64
C GLN A 81 -13.65 6.83 -12.42
N ALA A 82 -13.57 7.63 -11.35
CA ALA A 82 -14.26 7.39 -10.08
C ALA A 82 -15.77 7.06 -10.20
N PHE A 83 -16.47 7.67 -11.15
CA PHE A 83 -17.89 7.39 -11.41
C PHE A 83 -18.13 6.00 -12.00
N LYS A 84 -17.30 5.61 -12.96
CA LYS A 84 -17.38 4.32 -13.62
C LYS A 84 -17.12 3.20 -12.62
N SER A 85 -16.06 3.31 -11.82
CA SER A 85 -15.74 2.33 -10.78
C SER A 85 -16.89 2.18 -9.78
N ALA A 86 -17.48 3.29 -9.33
CA ALA A 86 -18.57 3.26 -8.37
C ALA A 86 -19.82 2.53 -8.91
N LEU A 87 -20.16 2.74 -10.18
CA LEU A 87 -21.33 2.11 -10.80
C LEU A 87 -21.09 0.66 -11.25
N GLU A 88 -19.85 0.31 -11.61
CA GLU A 88 -19.49 -1.08 -11.85
C GLU A 88 -19.59 -1.91 -10.56
N GLU A 89 -19.22 -1.33 -9.42
CA GLU A 89 -19.28 -2.00 -8.12
C GLU A 89 -20.67 -1.96 -7.46
N ILE A 90 -21.39 -0.83 -7.54
CA ILE A 90 -22.68 -0.62 -6.83
C ILE A 90 -23.70 0.07 -7.76
N PRO A 91 -24.24 -0.61 -8.80
CA PRO A 91 -25.08 0.02 -9.83
C PRO A 91 -26.46 0.49 -9.35
N ASN A 92 -27.03 -0.14 -8.31
CA ASN A 92 -28.46 -0.01 -7.98
C ASN A 92 -28.76 0.58 -6.59
N PHE A 93 -27.76 1.10 -5.87
CA PHE A 93 -27.91 1.59 -4.50
C PHE A 93 -28.46 0.53 -3.50
N ASP A 94 -28.24 -0.75 -3.80
CA ASP A 94 -28.71 -1.86 -2.98
C ASP A 94 -27.76 -2.04 -1.79
N PHE A 95 -28.13 -1.44 -0.66
CA PHE A 95 -27.32 -1.43 0.55
C PHE A 95 -27.19 -2.84 1.13
N GLU A 96 -28.30 -3.57 1.23
CA GLU A 96 -28.34 -4.93 1.76
C GLU A 96 -27.47 -5.87 0.92
N LYS A 97 -27.55 -5.77 -0.41
CA LYS A 97 -26.71 -6.58 -1.30
C LYS A 97 -25.24 -6.23 -1.16
N THR A 98 -24.91 -4.95 -1.01
CA THR A 98 -23.52 -4.49 -0.79
C THR A 98 -22.97 -5.06 0.52
N CYS A 99 -23.76 -5.03 1.61
CA CYS A 99 -23.39 -5.64 2.88
C CYS A 99 -23.16 -7.15 2.76
N GLU A 100 -24.03 -7.86 2.05
CA GLU A 100 -23.91 -9.30 1.81
C GLU A 100 -22.62 -9.62 1.02
N LEU A 101 -22.35 -8.89 -0.07
CA LEU A 101 -21.14 -9.07 -0.88
C LEU A 101 -19.86 -8.81 -0.07
N ALA A 102 -19.85 -7.74 0.73
CA ALA A 102 -18.72 -7.42 1.60
C ALA A 102 -18.50 -8.51 2.66
N ALA A 103 -19.56 -9.00 3.30
CA ALA A 103 -19.47 -10.07 4.30
C ALA A 103 -18.95 -11.37 3.66
N ASN A 104 -19.43 -11.73 2.47
CA ASN A 104 -18.98 -12.91 1.74
C ASN A 104 -17.51 -12.80 1.30
N ALA A 105 -17.07 -11.61 0.88
CA ALA A 105 -15.66 -11.36 0.56
C ALA A 105 -14.77 -11.54 1.79
N TRP A 106 -15.18 -11.00 2.94
CA TRP A 106 -14.49 -11.24 4.22
C TRP A 106 -14.48 -12.71 4.62
N GLU A 107 -15.61 -13.41 4.55
CA GLU A 107 -15.69 -14.83 4.91
C GLU A 107 -14.83 -15.70 4.00
N THR A 108 -14.72 -15.36 2.71
CA THR A 108 -13.83 -16.04 1.76
C THR A 108 -12.36 -15.95 2.22
N GLU A 109 -11.93 -14.81 2.74
CA GLU A 109 -10.57 -14.61 3.24
C GLU A 109 -10.37 -15.23 4.63
N LEU A 110 -11.32 -15.05 5.54
CA LEU A 110 -11.23 -15.52 6.93
C LEU A 110 -11.35 -17.04 7.03
N SER A 111 -12.15 -17.67 6.18
CA SER A 111 -12.35 -19.12 6.20
C SER A 111 -11.12 -19.92 5.74
N LYS A 112 -10.09 -19.26 5.18
CA LYS A 112 -8.80 -19.88 4.83
C LYS A 112 -8.08 -20.45 6.05
N ILE A 113 -8.31 -19.89 7.24
CA ILE A 113 -7.77 -20.39 8.50
C ILE A 113 -8.93 -20.52 9.50
N ARG A 114 -9.34 -21.76 9.76
CA ARG A 114 -10.37 -22.04 10.79
C ARG A 114 -9.68 -22.46 12.09
N VAL A 115 -9.94 -21.71 13.15
CA VAL A 115 -9.49 -22.07 14.50
C VAL A 115 -10.66 -22.76 15.20
N ASN A 116 -10.59 -24.09 15.36
CA ASN A 116 -11.53 -24.82 16.19
C ASN A 116 -10.98 -24.85 17.62
N GLY A 117 -11.75 -24.33 18.58
CA GLY A 117 -11.37 -24.31 19.98
C GLY A 117 -11.45 -25.70 20.63
N GLU A 118 -10.40 -26.50 20.48
CA GLU A 118 -10.07 -27.53 21.46
C GLU A 118 -8.95 -27.01 22.36
N VAL A 119 -9.17 -27.06 23.68
CA VAL A 119 -8.12 -26.75 24.66
C VAL A 119 -7.08 -27.87 24.63
N GLY A 120 -6.00 -27.63 23.89
CA GLY A 120 -4.70 -28.29 24.07
C GLY A 120 -4.45 -29.53 23.21
N ARG A 121 -3.59 -29.38 22.19
CA ARG A 121 -2.23 -29.92 22.18
C ARG A 121 -1.44 -29.39 20.98
N TYR A 122 -0.16 -29.15 21.26
CA TYR A 122 0.98 -28.89 20.36
C TYR A 122 0.76 -29.23 18.87
N MET A 123 0.98 -28.27 17.97
CA MET A 123 1.20 -28.53 16.54
C MET A 123 2.71 -28.57 16.27
N PRO A 124 3.30 -29.73 15.92
CA PRO A 124 4.66 -29.81 15.44
C PRO A 124 4.66 -30.01 13.92
N ASP A 125 4.46 -28.94 13.14
CA ASP A 125 5.12 -28.83 11.84
C ASP A 125 5.27 -27.38 11.40
N GLY A 126 6.47 -26.84 11.67
CA GLY A 126 6.98 -25.70 10.93
C GLY A 126 7.18 -26.08 9.47
N ARG A 127 6.11 -25.99 8.66
CA ARG A 127 6.24 -26.01 7.20
C ARG A 127 6.69 -24.63 6.75
N SER A 128 8.00 -24.46 6.62
CA SER A 128 8.58 -23.51 5.68
C SER A 128 8.24 -23.98 4.27
N GLY A 129 7.02 -23.67 3.82
CA GLY A 129 6.65 -23.77 2.42
C GLY A 129 7.11 -22.49 1.73
N MET A 130 8.16 -22.55 0.92
CA MET A 130 8.30 -21.57 -0.15
C MET A 130 7.01 -21.59 -0.97
N LEU A 131 6.50 -20.40 -1.28
CA LEU A 131 5.25 -20.11 -1.98
C LEU A 131 5.21 -20.80 -3.36
N ASN A 132 4.85 -22.08 -3.40
CA ASN A 132 4.49 -22.78 -4.63
C ASN A 132 3.12 -22.27 -5.08
N GLY A 133 3.11 -21.34 -6.04
CA GLY A 133 1.87 -20.89 -6.67
C GLY A 133 1.88 -19.48 -7.26
N ILE A 134 2.94 -18.69 -7.04
CA ILE A 134 3.02 -17.34 -7.62
C ILE A 134 3.75 -17.41 -8.96
N THR A 135 3.01 -17.26 -10.05
CA THR A 135 3.55 -17.03 -11.40
C THR A 135 4.05 -15.58 -11.52
N GLN A 136 5.15 -15.27 -10.84
CA GLN A 136 5.83 -13.98 -10.97
C GLN A 136 7.05 -14.13 -11.90
N ASP A 137 7.43 -13.06 -12.60
CA ASP A 137 8.75 -12.99 -13.25
C ASP A 137 9.86 -12.98 -12.18
N TRP A 138 10.38 -14.16 -11.87
CA TRP A 138 11.43 -14.35 -10.87
C TRP A 138 12.74 -13.66 -11.24
N THR A 139 12.98 -13.35 -12.52
CA THR A 139 14.14 -12.56 -12.97
C THR A 139 14.02 -11.13 -12.45
N LEU A 140 12.88 -10.49 -12.70
CA LEU A 140 12.61 -9.13 -12.21
C LEU A 140 12.64 -9.06 -10.67
N VAL A 141 12.10 -10.06 -10.00
CA VAL A 141 12.15 -10.17 -8.52
C VAL A 141 13.59 -10.23 -8.04
N TYR A 142 14.41 -11.10 -8.64
CA TYR A 142 15.81 -11.25 -8.27
C TYR A 142 16.63 -9.98 -8.54
N GLU A 143 16.40 -9.30 -9.68
CA GLU A 143 17.03 -8.02 -9.99
C GLU A 143 16.67 -6.93 -8.96
N ALA A 144 15.39 -6.86 -8.54
CA ALA A 144 14.96 -5.92 -7.51
C ALA A 144 15.62 -6.21 -6.16
N LEU A 145 15.70 -7.48 -5.75
CA LEU A 145 16.40 -7.92 -4.54
C LEU A 145 17.89 -7.55 -4.58
N LEU A 146 18.56 -7.77 -5.71
CA LEU A 146 19.96 -7.39 -5.89
C LEU A 146 20.17 -5.88 -5.86
N LYS A 147 19.24 -5.09 -6.41
CA LYS A 147 19.31 -3.62 -6.35
C LYS A 147 19.28 -3.12 -4.91
N ASP A 148 18.36 -3.63 -4.10
CA ASP A 148 18.29 -3.33 -2.65
C ASP A 148 19.60 -3.71 -1.94
N ALA A 149 20.12 -4.91 -2.21
CA ALA A 149 21.32 -5.43 -1.55
C ALA A 149 22.63 -4.75 -1.97
N LYS A 150 22.64 -4.04 -3.12
CA LYS A 150 23.87 -3.52 -3.70
C LYS A 150 23.97 -2.00 -3.72
N TYR A 151 22.86 -1.30 -3.64
CA TYR A 151 22.82 0.16 -3.69
C TYR A 151 22.54 0.76 -2.32
N ASP A 152 23.43 1.63 -1.85
CA ASP A 152 23.20 2.44 -0.64
C ASP A 152 22.53 3.76 -1.06
N PRO A 153 21.26 4.00 -0.69
CA PRO A 153 20.57 5.25 -1.01
C PRO A 153 20.92 6.39 -0.03
N CYS A 154 22.00 6.24 0.74
CA CYS A 154 22.51 7.21 1.71
C CYS A 154 21.41 7.61 2.71
N GLU A 155 21.13 8.90 2.87
CA GLU A 155 20.10 9.40 3.80
C GLU A 155 18.70 8.85 3.52
N ARG A 156 18.38 8.50 2.27
CA ARG A 156 17.10 7.82 1.95
C ARG A 156 17.04 6.39 2.49
N GLY A 157 18.20 5.83 2.85
CA GLY A 157 18.40 4.56 3.56
C GLY A 157 17.69 4.41 4.89
N ILE A 158 17.15 5.51 5.44
CA ILE A 158 16.25 5.47 6.60
C ILE A 158 14.84 5.01 6.25
N PHE A 159 14.44 5.11 4.97
CA PHE A 159 13.08 4.78 4.49
C PHE A 159 13.07 3.62 3.49
N GLU A 160 14.15 3.45 2.71
CA GLU A 160 14.22 2.48 1.61
C GLU A 160 15.64 1.97 1.43
N GLY A 161 15.84 0.75 0.91
CA GLY A 161 17.17 0.22 0.63
C GLY A 161 18.01 -0.06 1.87
N ARG A 162 19.33 -0.10 1.68
CA ARG A 162 20.30 -0.44 2.73
C ARG A 162 21.28 0.69 3.00
N MET A 163 21.08 1.38 4.12
CA MET A 163 22.03 2.37 4.65
C MET A 163 23.28 1.69 5.25
N PHE A 164 24.44 2.35 5.15
CA PHE A 164 25.75 1.91 5.66
C PHE A 164 26.28 0.63 5.00
N LEU A 165 25.84 0.38 3.77
CA LEU A 165 26.19 -0.81 3.03
C LEU A 165 27.70 -0.96 2.79
N PRO A 166 28.50 0.11 2.56
CA PRO A 166 29.95 -0.03 2.45
C PRO A 166 30.60 -0.66 3.69
N TYR A 167 30.14 -0.31 4.90
CA TYR A 167 30.66 -0.88 6.13
C TYR A 167 30.24 -2.33 6.31
N TYR A 168 28.96 -2.62 6.09
CA TYR A 168 28.45 -3.99 6.14
C TYR A 168 29.21 -4.88 5.14
N LYS A 169 29.50 -4.37 3.94
CA LYS A 169 30.28 -5.08 2.93
C LYS A 169 31.77 -5.25 3.27
N LEU A 170 32.36 -4.29 3.99
CA LEU A 170 33.78 -4.37 4.33
C LEU A 170 34.03 -5.20 5.58
N LEU A 171 33.14 -5.10 6.57
CA LEU A 171 33.35 -5.61 7.93
C LEU A 171 32.46 -6.82 8.28
N GLY A 172 31.42 -7.10 7.48
CA GLY A 172 30.39 -8.08 7.81
C GLY A 172 29.35 -7.59 8.83
N TYR A 173 29.46 -6.34 9.31
CA TYR A 173 28.50 -5.70 10.20
C TYR A 173 28.53 -4.17 10.03
N ILE A 174 27.49 -3.49 10.51
CA ILE A 174 27.44 -2.04 10.57
C ILE A 174 28.01 -1.60 11.92
N PRO A 175 29.13 -0.85 11.95
CA PRO A 175 29.69 -0.35 13.21
C PRO A 175 28.82 0.75 13.80
N PHE A 176 28.89 0.92 15.12
CA PHE A 176 28.26 2.06 15.77
C PHE A 176 28.92 3.36 15.28
N PRO A 177 28.16 4.32 14.71
CA PRO A 177 28.76 5.51 14.15
C PRO A 177 29.37 6.38 15.26
N THR A 178 30.62 6.78 15.08
CA THR A 178 31.32 7.69 16.02
C THR A 178 30.87 9.14 15.84
N TYR A 179 30.33 9.50 14.67
CA TYR A 179 29.78 10.82 14.38
C TYR A 179 28.25 10.82 14.46
N LYS A 180 27.72 11.67 15.33
CA LYS A 180 26.30 11.71 15.71
C LYS A 180 25.46 12.58 14.77
N THR A 181 25.10 12.11 13.57
CA THR A 181 24.40 12.97 12.61
C THR A 181 22.89 12.73 12.49
N LEU A 182 22.34 11.54 12.76
CA LEU A 182 20.88 11.28 12.61
C LEU A 182 20.35 10.25 13.64
N SER A 183 19.47 10.68 14.56
CA SER A 183 18.87 9.87 15.65
C SER A 183 18.16 8.58 15.22
N TYR A 184 17.70 8.50 13.97
CA TYR A 184 17.06 7.29 13.42
C TYR A 184 18.03 6.31 12.73
N ALA A 185 19.30 6.70 12.53
CA ALA A 185 20.33 5.83 11.98
C ALA A 185 21.03 4.96 13.05
N TYR A 186 20.67 5.10 14.34
CA TYR A 186 21.29 4.43 15.49
C TYR A 186 20.71 3.04 15.80
N VAL A 187 20.47 2.23 14.78
CA VAL A 187 20.12 0.81 14.96
C VAL A 187 21.10 -0.12 14.22
N PRO A 188 22.43 0.08 14.37
CA PRO A 188 23.43 -0.67 13.59
C PRO A 188 23.37 -2.18 13.86
N CYS A 189 23.10 -2.58 15.10
CA CYS A 189 22.95 -4.00 15.46
C CYS A 189 21.73 -4.62 14.79
N SER A 190 20.56 -3.99 14.91
CA SER A 190 19.33 -4.49 14.28
C SER A 190 19.46 -4.57 12.76
N LYS A 191 19.99 -3.52 12.13
CA LYS A 191 20.24 -3.50 10.68
C LYS A 191 21.21 -4.58 10.23
N THR A 192 22.27 -4.85 11.01
CA THR A 192 23.20 -5.96 10.71
C THR A 192 22.48 -7.31 10.70
N ILE A 193 21.64 -7.57 11.71
CA ILE A 193 20.89 -8.83 11.81
C ILE A 193 19.86 -8.94 10.67
N GLU A 194 19.11 -7.87 10.39
CA GLU A 194 18.15 -7.83 9.28
C GLU A 194 18.83 -8.03 7.92
N TYR A 195 19.95 -7.35 7.65
CA TYR A 195 20.68 -7.50 6.38
C TYR A 195 21.20 -8.92 6.19
N SER A 196 21.72 -9.56 7.25
CA SER A 196 22.19 -10.95 7.17
C SER A 196 21.06 -11.94 6.84
N THR A 197 19.86 -11.71 7.40
CA THR A 197 18.66 -12.53 7.12
C THR A 197 18.16 -12.28 5.69
N ASN A 198 18.22 -11.03 5.23
CA ASN A 198 17.87 -10.67 3.86
C ASN A 198 18.84 -11.30 2.85
N ASP A 199 20.16 -11.29 3.13
CA ASP A 199 21.17 -11.92 2.28
C ASP A 199 20.97 -13.43 2.15
N TRP A 200 20.62 -14.10 3.25
CA TRP A 200 20.25 -15.51 3.23
C TRP A 200 19.00 -15.77 2.38
N SER A 201 17.99 -14.90 2.46
CA SER A 201 16.78 -15.00 1.65
C SER A 201 17.09 -14.83 0.15
N ILE A 202 17.95 -13.88 -0.21
CA ILE A 202 18.41 -13.67 -1.60
C ILE A 202 19.19 -14.90 -2.08
N ALA A 203 20.03 -15.48 -1.23
CA ALA A 203 20.76 -16.71 -1.53
C ALA A 203 19.83 -17.89 -1.84
N LEU A 204 18.72 -18.04 -1.10
CA LEU A 204 17.71 -19.06 -1.38
C LEU A 204 17.02 -18.84 -2.73
N VAL A 205 16.66 -17.60 -3.05
CA VAL A 205 16.08 -17.24 -4.36
C VAL A 205 17.07 -17.58 -5.47
N ALA A 206 18.32 -17.14 -5.37
CA ALA A 206 19.37 -17.44 -6.34
C ALA A 206 19.58 -18.94 -6.52
N LYS A 207 19.63 -19.72 -5.43
CA LYS A 207 19.78 -21.18 -5.49
C LYS A 207 18.61 -21.87 -6.18
N SER A 208 17.40 -21.33 -6.04
CA SER A 208 16.21 -21.90 -6.70
C SER A 208 16.17 -21.58 -8.19
N MET A 209 16.65 -20.40 -8.59
CA MET A 209 16.69 -19.94 -9.98
C MET A 209 17.87 -20.52 -10.77
N PHE A 210 19.04 -20.61 -10.13
CA PHE A 210 20.27 -21.06 -10.74
C PHE A 210 20.62 -22.45 -10.18
N ASN A 211 20.51 -23.47 -11.01
CA ASN A 211 20.84 -24.85 -10.65
C ASN A 211 22.27 -24.94 -10.07
N ARG A 212 22.52 -25.87 -9.13
CA ARG A 212 23.71 -25.91 -8.24
C ARG A 212 25.10 -25.80 -8.91
N ASN A 213 25.20 -25.94 -10.22
CA ASN A 213 26.47 -25.85 -10.96
C ASN A 213 26.97 -24.42 -11.18
N ASN A 214 26.17 -23.38 -10.85
CA ASN A 214 26.55 -21.97 -10.93
C ASN A 214 26.96 -21.37 -9.57
N GLU A 215 27.62 -22.15 -8.69
CA GLU A 215 28.17 -21.69 -7.40
C GLU A 215 29.10 -20.46 -7.54
N TYR A 216 29.66 -20.23 -8.72
CA TYR A 216 30.50 -19.07 -9.03
C TYR A 216 29.80 -17.72 -8.85
N THR A 217 28.50 -17.61 -9.11
CA THR A 217 27.80 -16.30 -9.07
C THR A 217 27.46 -15.85 -7.64
N MET A 218 27.38 -16.78 -6.70
CA MET A 218 26.99 -16.52 -5.30
C MET A 218 28.15 -16.01 -4.45
N LYS A 219 29.37 -16.49 -4.71
CA LYS A 219 30.58 -16.11 -3.97
C LYS A 219 31.04 -14.67 -4.25
N ASP A 220 30.75 -14.15 -5.44
CA ASP A 220 31.28 -12.85 -5.89
C ASP A 220 30.33 -11.66 -5.63
N GLN A 221 29.10 -11.89 -5.15
CA GLN A 221 28.06 -10.85 -5.17
C GLN A 221 27.37 -10.52 -3.84
N LEU A 222 27.44 -11.39 -2.85
CA LEU A 222 26.86 -11.19 -1.52
C LEU A 222 27.84 -11.73 -0.49
N ILE A 223 27.98 -11.03 0.64
CA ILE A 223 28.68 -11.57 1.79
C ILE A 223 27.76 -12.61 2.38
N ILE A 224 27.87 -13.82 1.84
CA ILE A 224 27.34 -14.99 2.48
C ILE A 224 28.25 -15.17 3.70
N ILE A 225 27.78 -14.68 4.84
CA ILE A 225 28.28 -15.12 6.13
C ILE A 225 27.97 -16.61 6.15
N TYR A 226 28.99 -17.43 5.90
CA TYR A 226 28.92 -18.87 6.10
C TYR A 226 28.69 -19.08 7.61
N PHE A 227 27.50 -19.57 7.97
CA PHE A 227 27.28 -20.28 9.22
C PHE A 227 27.48 -21.78 8.98
#